data_AF-A0A960PAA8-F1
#
_entry.id   AF-A0A960PAA8-F1
#
_cell.length_a   1.000
_cell.length_b   1.000
_cell.length_c   1.000
_cell.angle_alpha   90.00
_cell.angle_beta   90.00
_cell.angle_gamma   90.00
#
_symmetry.space_group_name_H-M   'P 1'
#
loop_
_entity.id
_entity.type
_entity.pdbx_description
1 polymer ?
#
loop_
_entity_poly.entity_id
_entity_poly.type
_entity_poly.pdbx_seq_one_letter_code
_entity_poly.pdbx_strand_id
1 'polypeptide(L)'
;MESNYTRRQAVRWASAATMATTFLPLTGKYGAWAHPADRKLATRMLGRTGREVTTFGLAGGNKVMWDLPGDEAVKIVVKAVRAGVSYLETANNYQLSQLNYGKAFDILNLKPGKPGYDAGLRGRLFIATNTGLRTGLVRADAKPVGNSAGGGKLVVEDLERALTQFFGDGKGYIPEGAYLDLLQIHHIGAQEDVDAAFEGYDNPGDKSLERVGAIATLLDFRDGSNLTGLNPKGRKWIRHIGITGHENPAVHMDAIQRDHKRVLDTLLVVCNPNDPHYFCHQTNSIPVANAAGMGIIGMKVFADGVMYGLEKRYASKPGQSVLSVGQPGKVAPQDFIRYTLNPDGMSTIITGIGLIDDANDPEKDQVVANLAAAQMATKLSPLEKKEIEDRVAALHGTQTNFFQRPSVGFQAPLDPHVHRVDDTTVEVSWNNAFAAGDPIERYEVWRRDERIATVAYTPQISKEPFRYRDEHAPKGHMGGLWYHVRAVDAAGRTADTLSQRA
;
A
#
# COMPACT_ATOMS: atom_id res chain seq x y z
N MET A 1 37.08 10.22 12.96
CA MET A 1 36.70 10.28 14.39
C MET A 1 35.30 9.70 14.50
N GLU A 2 35.21 8.49 15.03
CA GLU A 2 33.99 7.71 15.17
C GLU A 2 33.08 8.35 16.24
N SER A 3 31.89 8.84 15.85
CA SER A 3 30.87 9.22 16.83
C SER A 3 30.10 7.96 17.25
N ASN A 4 30.63 7.28 18.26
CA ASN A 4 29.95 6.22 18.99
C ASN A 4 28.65 6.77 19.60
N TYR A 5 27.50 6.43 19.01
CA TYR A 5 26.23 6.44 19.73
C TYR A 5 26.35 5.45 20.90
N THR A 6 26.53 5.99 22.10
CA THR A 6 26.89 5.20 23.27
C THR A 6 25.73 4.32 23.74
N ARG A 7 26.05 3.05 24.04
CA ARG A 7 25.20 1.98 24.62
C ARG A 7 24.28 2.41 25.78
N ARG A 8 24.50 3.58 26.39
CA ARG A 8 23.71 4.13 27.50
C ARG A 8 22.29 4.58 27.14
N GLN A 9 22.01 4.91 25.87
CA GLN A 9 20.63 5.24 25.46
C GLN A 9 19.74 4.01 25.25
N ALA A 10 20.33 2.85 24.91
CA ALA A 10 19.60 1.57 24.82
C ALA A 10 19.21 1.02 26.19
N VAL A 11 19.99 1.29 27.24
CA VAL A 11 19.72 0.81 28.62
C VAL A 11 18.60 1.59 29.31
N ARG A 12 18.30 2.83 28.90
CA ARG A 12 17.20 3.62 29.50
C ARG A 12 15.79 3.11 29.18
N TRP A 13 15.65 2.12 28.30
CA TRP A 13 14.39 1.42 28.03
C TRP A 13 14.25 0.08 28.79
N ALA A 14 15.23 -0.29 29.63
CA ALA A 14 15.32 -1.56 30.32
C ALA A 14 15.12 -1.48 31.85
N SER A 15 14.51 -0.41 32.37
CA SER A 15 14.38 -0.17 33.83
C SER A 15 12.93 -0.14 34.31
N ALA A 16 12.17 -1.22 34.08
CA ALA A 16 10.97 -1.52 34.87
C ALA A 16 10.53 -2.98 34.64
N ALA A 17 11.17 -3.92 35.34
CA ALA A 17 10.56 -5.13 35.91
C ALA A 17 11.69 -6.07 36.37
N THR A 18 11.89 -6.11 37.68
CA THR A 18 12.74 -7.07 38.37
C THR A 18 12.07 -8.45 38.32
N MET A 19 12.75 -9.47 37.76
CA MET A 19 13.00 -10.80 38.36
C MET A 19 13.20 -11.92 37.30
N ALA A 20 14.41 -12.50 37.34
CA ALA A 20 14.85 -13.84 36.88
C ALA A 20 14.49 -14.27 35.45
N THR A 21 15.42 -14.35 34.50
CA THR A 21 16.56 -15.30 34.53
C THR A 21 17.82 -14.73 33.88
N THR A 22 18.94 -15.00 34.54
CA THR A 22 20.33 -14.74 34.12
C THR A 22 20.64 -15.26 32.73
N PHE A 23 21.13 -14.40 31.82
CA PHE A 23 22.25 -14.70 30.90
C PHE A 23 22.90 -13.40 30.39
N LEU A 24 24.21 -13.30 30.57
CA LEU A 24 25.16 -12.43 29.85
C LEU A 24 26.32 -13.36 29.42
N PRO A 25 27.03 -13.13 28.29
CA PRO A 25 27.46 -11.81 27.85
C PRO A 25 27.05 -11.38 26.43
N LEU A 26 26.97 -10.06 26.33
CA LEU A 26 26.75 -9.19 25.19
C LEU A 26 27.80 -9.35 24.08
N THR A 27 27.45 -10.00 22.97
CA THR A 27 28.02 -9.72 21.63
C THR A 27 27.00 -10.06 20.54
N GLY A 28 26.08 -9.14 20.26
CA GLY A 28 25.12 -9.26 19.15
C GLY A 28 24.51 -7.90 18.85
N LYS A 29 24.30 -7.58 17.56
CA LYS A 29 23.69 -6.32 17.10
C LYS A 29 22.20 -6.20 17.45
N TYR A 30 21.62 -7.24 18.04
CA TYR A 30 20.26 -7.27 18.55
C TYR A 30 20.32 -7.60 20.04
N GLY A 31 19.95 -6.65 20.90
CA GLY A 31 19.64 -6.97 22.28
C GLY A 31 18.47 -7.96 22.28
N ALA A 32 18.59 -9.05 23.06
CA ALA A 32 17.62 -10.14 23.13
C ALA A 32 16.19 -9.60 23.21
N TRP A 33 15.42 -9.79 22.15
CA TRP A 33 14.03 -9.39 22.07
C TRP A 33 13.17 -10.60 22.45
N ALA A 34 12.93 -10.78 23.75
CA ALA A 34 11.71 -11.43 24.19
C ALA A 34 10.70 -10.30 24.33
N HIS A 35 9.69 -10.23 23.46
CA HIS A 35 8.57 -9.32 23.71
C HIS A 35 7.80 -9.91 24.89
N PRO A 36 7.82 -9.28 26.09
CA PRO A 36 7.06 -9.81 27.21
C PRO A 36 5.57 -9.70 26.88
N ALA A 37 4.78 -10.67 27.35
CA ALA A 37 3.35 -10.80 27.00
C ALA A 37 2.48 -9.59 27.41
N ASP A 38 3.05 -8.62 28.13
CA ASP A 38 2.39 -7.45 28.73
C ASP A 38 2.60 -6.13 27.96
N ARG A 39 3.49 -6.07 26.96
CA ARG A 39 3.73 -4.82 26.21
C ARG A 39 2.73 -4.66 25.06
N LYS A 40 2.11 -3.48 24.91
CA LYS A 40 1.21 -3.23 23.76
C LYS A 40 2.04 -2.99 22.50
N LEU A 41 1.80 -3.77 21.44
CA LEU A 41 2.39 -3.52 20.12
C LEU A 41 1.98 -2.14 19.59
N ALA A 42 2.88 -1.50 18.85
CA ALA A 42 2.61 -0.26 18.14
C ALA A 42 1.50 -0.49 17.12
N THR A 43 0.43 0.28 17.25
CA THR A 43 -0.70 0.31 16.31
C THR A 43 -0.80 1.68 15.66
N ARG A 44 -1.39 1.72 14.47
CA ARG A 44 -1.81 2.94 13.79
C ARG A 44 -3.22 2.74 13.25
N MET A 45 -3.98 3.83 13.18
CA MET A 45 -5.27 3.84 12.49
C MET A 45 -5.05 3.55 11.00
N LEU A 46 -5.78 2.60 10.44
CA LEU A 46 -5.75 2.29 9.02
C LEU A 46 -6.65 3.27 8.26
N GLY A 47 -6.17 4.51 8.10
CA GLY A 47 -6.90 5.60 7.47
C GLY A 47 -8.32 5.78 8.03
N ARG A 48 -9.31 5.92 7.15
CA ARG A 48 -10.72 6.08 7.52
C ARG A 48 -11.48 4.80 7.85
N THR A 49 -10.83 3.63 7.87
CA THR A 49 -11.51 2.37 8.17
C THR A 49 -12.06 2.29 9.60
N GLY A 50 -11.55 3.14 10.51
CA GLY A 50 -11.88 3.08 11.94
C GLY A 50 -11.21 1.91 12.67
N ARG A 51 -10.25 1.23 12.03
CA ARG A 51 -9.55 0.06 12.58
C ARG A 51 -8.11 0.41 12.90
N GLU A 52 -7.69 0.15 14.13
CA GLU A 52 -6.28 0.16 14.49
C GLU A 52 -5.64 -1.18 14.12
N VAL A 53 -4.50 -1.11 13.43
CA VAL A 53 -3.71 -2.29 13.04
C VAL A 53 -2.29 -2.17 13.53
N THR A 54 -1.64 -3.30 13.79
CA THR A 54 -0.20 -3.33 14.12
C THR A 54 0.61 -2.71 12.98
N THR A 55 1.69 -2.00 13.31
CA THR A 55 2.58 -1.39 12.29
C THR A 55 3.31 -2.42 11.42
N PHE A 56 3.29 -3.69 11.83
CA PHE A 56 3.70 -4.84 11.03
C PHE A 56 2.51 -5.73 10.73
N GLY A 57 2.40 -6.19 9.49
CA GLY A 57 1.43 -7.16 8.99
C GLY A 57 2.09 -8.34 8.29
N LEU A 58 1.38 -9.46 8.22
CA LEU A 58 1.86 -10.67 7.54
C LEU A 58 1.42 -10.66 6.07
N ALA A 59 2.37 -10.81 5.14
CA ALA A 59 2.04 -11.06 3.74
C ALA A 59 1.88 -12.56 3.47
N GLY A 60 0.84 -12.91 2.72
CA GLY A 60 0.55 -14.26 2.25
C GLY A 60 1.37 -14.72 1.05
N GLY A 61 2.19 -13.85 0.46
CA GLY A 61 3.19 -14.23 -0.53
C GLY A 61 4.40 -14.95 0.09
N ASN A 62 5.44 -15.20 -0.70
CA ASN A 62 6.63 -15.95 -0.25
C ASN A 62 6.24 -17.36 0.23
N LYS A 63 6.78 -17.89 1.33
CA LYS A 63 6.55 -19.29 1.76
C LYS A 63 5.09 -19.64 2.02
N VAL A 64 4.26 -18.67 2.43
CA VAL A 64 2.85 -18.90 2.73
C VAL A 64 2.03 -19.33 1.49
N MET A 65 2.44 -18.92 0.28
CA MET A 65 1.70 -19.24 -0.95
C MET A 65 2.01 -20.62 -1.54
N TRP A 66 3.03 -21.30 -1.02
CA TRP A 66 3.54 -22.54 -1.59
C TRP A 66 3.02 -23.78 -0.87
N ASP A 67 3.08 -24.90 -1.58
CA ASP A 67 3.02 -26.22 -0.96
C ASP A 67 4.43 -26.55 -0.44
N LEU A 68 4.60 -26.58 0.88
CA LEU A 68 5.89 -26.78 1.52
C LEU A 68 5.83 -28.07 2.35
N PRO A 69 6.96 -28.79 2.51
CA PRO A 69 7.02 -29.95 3.37
C PRO A 69 6.50 -29.64 4.79
N GLY A 70 5.64 -30.53 5.30
CA GLY A 70 5.02 -30.37 6.62
C GLY A 70 3.96 -29.27 6.66
N ASP A 71 3.96 -28.49 7.73
CA ASP A 71 2.98 -27.44 8.03
C ASP A 71 3.62 -26.05 8.11
N GLU A 72 4.79 -25.85 7.49
CA GLU A 72 5.59 -24.64 7.64
C GLU A 72 4.83 -23.37 7.26
N ALA A 73 4.16 -23.35 6.10
CA ALA A 73 3.34 -22.22 5.67
C ALA A 73 2.25 -21.86 6.68
N VAL A 74 1.62 -22.88 7.28
CA VAL A 74 0.57 -22.74 8.29
C VAL A 74 1.16 -22.23 9.62
N LYS A 75 2.31 -22.75 10.03
CA LYS A 75 3.04 -22.32 11.24
C LYS A 75 3.42 -20.84 11.19
N ILE A 76 3.83 -20.32 10.03
CA ILE A 76 4.12 -18.89 9.87
C ILE A 76 2.88 -18.03 10.22
N VAL A 77 1.70 -18.39 9.69
CA VAL A 77 0.46 -17.66 9.95
C VAL A 77 0.06 -17.77 11.43
N VAL A 78 0.08 -18.99 11.99
CA VAL A 78 -0.24 -19.24 13.40
C VAL A 78 0.69 -18.42 14.31
N LYS A 79 1.99 -18.41 14.01
CA LYS A 79 2.98 -17.67 14.77
C LYS A 79 2.72 -16.17 14.73
N ALA A 80 2.49 -15.59 13.55
CA ALA A 80 2.23 -14.16 13.43
C ALA A 80 1.00 -13.73 14.24
N VAL A 81 -0.11 -14.48 14.13
CA VAL A 81 -1.33 -14.18 14.89
C VAL A 81 -1.09 -14.31 16.40
N ARG A 82 -0.40 -15.37 16.85
CA ARG A 82 -0.05 -15.55 18.27
C ARG A 82 0.91 -14.49 18.78
N ALA A 83 1.76 -13.94 17.93
CA ALA A 83 2.63 -12.82 18.24
C ALA A 83 1.88 -11.47 18.30
N GLY A 84 0.57 -11.44 18.02
CA GLY A 84 -0.27 -10.26 18.11
C GLY A 84 -0.39 -9.44 16.82
N VAL A 85 0.16 -9.93 15.70
CA VAL A 85 0.01 -9.28 14.38
C VAL A 85 -1.48 -9.24 14.01
N SER A 86 -2.00 -8.04 13.75
CA SER A 86 -3.43 -7.85 13.47
C SER A 86 -3.76 -7.63 12.00
N TYR A 87 -2.81 -7.23 11.16
CA TYR A 87 -3.03 -7.09 9.71
C TYR A 87 -2.51 -8.32 8.96
N LEU A 88 -3.40 -9.00 8.22
CA LEU A 88 -3.09 -10.19 7.44
C LEU A 88 -3.46 -9.94 5.98
N GLU A 89 -2.50 -10.03 5.06
CA GLU A 89 -2.68 -9.78 3.63
C GLU A 89 -2.47 -11.05 2.82
N THR A 90 -3.22 -11.22 1.73
CA THR A 90 -2.95 -12.24 0.70
C THR A 90 -3.58 -11.83 -0.65
N ALA A 91 -3.68 -12.74 -1.61
CA ALA A 91 -4.36 -12.51 -2.88
C ALA A 91 -4.94 -13.81 -3.43
N ASN A 92 -6.00 -13.69 -4.25
CA ASN A 92 -6.48 -14.80 -5.07
C ASN A 92 -5.39 -15.34 -6.01
N ASN A 93 -4.48 -14.47 -6.44
CA ASN A 93 -3.36 -14.86 -7.31
C ASN A 93 -2.17 -15.48 -6.55
N TYR A 94 -2.26 -15.66 -5.23
CA TYR A 94 -1.20 -16.26 -4.41
C TYR A 94 -1.43 -17.75 -4.16
N GLN A 95 -1.67 -18.51 -5.23
CA GLN A 95 -1.66 -19.98 -5.21
C GLN A 95 -2.40 -20.57 -3.99
N LEU A 96 -1.70 -21.25 -3.07
CA LEU A 96 -2.28 -21.92 -1.90
C LEU A 96 -2.39 -21.01 -0.66
N SER A 97 -2.05 -19.73 -0.76
CA SER A 97 -1.93 -18.83 0.40
C SER A 97 -3.22 -18.76 1.21
N GLN A 98 -4.35 -18.51 0.56
CA GLN A 98 -5.65 -18.44 1.24
C GLN A 98 -6.06 -19.77 1.90
N LEU A 99 -5.73 -20.91 1.27
CA LEU A 99 -5.92 -22.23 1.87
C LEU A 99 -5.03 -22.45 3.09
N ASN A 100 -3.77 -22.00 3.04
CA ASN A 100 -2.85 -22.09 4.18
C ASN A 100 -3.29 -21.18 5.34
N TYR A 101 -3.80 -19.98 5.05
CA TYR A 101 -4.50 -19.16 6.05
C TYR A 101 -5.73 -19.90 6.62
N GLY A 102 -6.55 -20.53 5.77
CA GLY A 102 -7.70 -21.31 6.21
C GLY A 102 -7.35 -22.45 7.17
N LYS A 103 -6.26 -23.18 6.90
CA LYS A 103 -5.73 -24.20 7.82
C LYS A 103 -5.26 -23.59 9.14
N ALA A 104 -4.58 -22.44 9.10
CA ALA A 104 -4.16 -21.74 10.30
C ALA A 104 -5.37 -21.24 11.11
N PHE A 105 -6.44 -20.83 10.44
CA PHE A 105 -7.68 -20.39 11.06
C PHE A 105 -8.43 -21.51 11.78
N ASP A 106 -8.30 -22.76 11.33
CA ASP A 106 -8.77 -23.92 12.11
C ASP A 106 -8.01 -24.03 13.44
N ILE A 107 -6.67 -23.93 13.41
CA ILE A 107 -5.81 -24.02 14.61
C ILE A 107 -6.07 -22.88 15.60
N LEU A 108 -6.38 -21.69 15.08
CA LEU A 108 -6.63 -20.47 15.86
C LEU A 108 -8.11 -20.29 16.24
N ASN A 109 -8.99 -21.23 15.87
CA ASN A 109 -10.43 -21.15 16.05
C ASN A 109 -11.07 -19.87 15.47
N LEU A 110 -10.70 -19.48 14.26
CA LEU A 110 -11.15 -18.24 13.60
C LEU A 110 -12.32 -18.43 12.62
N LYS A 111 -12.79 -19.67 12.44
CA LYS A 111 -13.89 -19.98 11.50
C LYS A 111 -15.25 -19.91 12.20
N PRO A 112 -16.15 -19.00 11.78
CA PRO A 112 -17.50 -18.92 12.33
C PRO A 112 -18.26 -20.25 12.21
N GLY A 113 -19.09 -20.55 13.21
CA GLY A 113 -19.93 -21.76 13.24
C GLY A 113 -19.20 -23.06 13.63
N LYS A 114 -17.88 -23.04 13.84
CA LYS A 114 -17.13 -24.18 14.40
C LYS A 114 -17.14 -24.14 15.95
N PRO A 115 -17.14 -25.31 16.62
CA PRO A 115 -16.94 -25.37 18.08
C PRO A 115 -15.65 -24.64 18.48
N GLY A 116 -15.72 -23.82 19.53
CA GLY A 116 -14.56 -23.07 20.04
C GLY A 116 -14.23 -21.79 19.27
N TYR A 117 -15.05 -21.36 18.30
CA TYR A 117 -14.84 -20.12 17.54
C TYR A 117 -14.56 -18.91 18.46
N ASP A 118 -13.38 -18.31 18.29
CA ASP A 118 -12.93 -17.13 19.02
C ASP A 118 -13.29 -15.85 18.25
N ALA A 119 -14.53 -15.39 18.48
CA ALA A 119 -15.03 -14.15 17.92
C ALA A 119 -14.21 -12.92 18.36
N GLY A 120 -13.61 -12.95 19.56
CA GLY A 120 -12.78 -11.87 20.08
C GLY A 120 -11.47 -11.74 19.30
N LEU A 121 -10.77 -12.86 19.07
CA LEU A 121 -9.58 -12.87 18.23
C LEU A 121 -9.92 -12.54 16.77
N ARG A 122 -10.96 -13.13 16.18
CA ARG A 122 -11.39 -12.79 14.81
C ARG A 122 -11.69 -11.29 14.68
N GLY A 123 -12.36 -10.70 15.67
CA GLY A 123 -12.69 -9.28 15.70
C GLY A 123 -11.49 -8.35 15.89
N ARG A 124 -10.33 -8.85 16.36
CA ARG A 124 -9.07 -8.08 16.42
C ARG A 124 -8.27 -8.13 15.12
N LEU A 125 -8.44 -9.17 14.32
CA LEU A 125 -7.76 -9.31 13.05
C LEU A 125 -8.40 -8.43 11.97
N PHE A 126 -7.57 -7.97 11.05
CA PHE A 126 -7.94 -7.29 9.81
C PHE A 126 -7.45 -8.17 8.66
N ILE A 127 -8.37 -8.93 8.07
CA ILE A 127 -8.08 -9.92 7.02
C ILE A 127 -8.35 -9.29 5.65
N ALA A 128 -7.27 -9.06 4.91
CA ALA A 128 -7.27 -8.51 3.57
C ALA A 128 -6.91 -9.59 2.53
N THR A 129 -7.58 -9.52 1.38
CA THR A 129 -7.16 -10.25 0.18
C THR A 129 -7.46 -9.42 -1.05
N ASN A 130 -6.96 -9.88 -2.19
CA ASN A 130 -6.98 -9.14 -3.42
C ASN A 130 -7.59 -9.95 -4.57
N THR A 131 -8.27 -9.27 -5.49
CA THR A 131 -8.76 -9.84 -6.76
C THR A 131 -7.98 -9.31 -7.95
N GLY A 132 -7.65 -10.22 -8.87
CA GLY A 132 -7.03 -9.86 -10.14
C GLY A 132 -8.02 -9.38 -11.20
N LEU A 133 -9.32 -9.41 -10.88
CA LEU A 133 -10.43 -9.14 -11.79
C LEU A 133 -10.86 -7.66 -11.67
N ARG A 134 -11.36 -7.10 -12.77
CA ARG A 134 -11.88 -5.72 -12.83
C ARG A 134 -13.38 -5.68 -13.09
N THR A 135 -13.97 -6.80 -13.50
CA THR A 135 -15.37 -6.89 -13.91
C THR A 135 -16.19 -7.65 -12.88
N GLY A 136 -17.33 -7.10 -12.49
CA GLY A 136 -18.30 -7.82 -11.66
C GLY A 136 -19.44 -8.43 -12.47
N LEU A 137 -19.87 -7.77 -13.55
CA LEU A 137 -20.94 -8.24 -14.44
C LEU A 137 -20.55 -8.00 -15.90
N VAL A 138 -20.88 -8.96 -16.76
CA VAL A 138 -20.85 -8.81 -18.22
C VAL A 138 -22.26 -9.04 -18.79
N ARG A 139 -22.59 -8.31 -19.84
CA ARG A 139 -23.83 -8.44 -20.62
C ARG A 139 -23.49 -8.48 -22.10
N ALA A 140 -24.42 -9.01 -22.90
CA ALA A 140 -24.22 -9.22 -24.33
C ALA A 140 -22.89 -9.96 -24.62
N ASP A 141 -22.14 -9.52 -25.63
CA ASP A 141 -20.89 -10.15 -26.08
C ASP A 141 -19.63 -9.53 -25.45
N ALA A 142 -19.80 -8.70 -24.40
CA ALA A 142 -18.68 -8.05 -23.74
C ALA A 142 -17.78 -9.06 -23.02
N LYS A 143 -16.47 -8.75 -22.97
CA LYS A 143 -15.46 -9.60 -22.32
C LYS A 143 -15.11 -9.07 -20.92
N PRO A 144 -14.91 -9.97 -19.94
CA PRO A 144 -14.40 -9.58 -18.63
C PRO A 144 -12.96 -9.08 -18.75
N VAL A 145 -12.58 -8.20 -17.82
CA VAL A 145 -11.24 -7.61 -17.72
C VAL A 145 -10.56 -8.09 -16.44
N GLY A 146 -9.26 -8.38 -16.54
CA GLY A 146 -8.44 -8.93 -15.46
C GLY A 146 -8.39 -10.46 -15.46
N ASN A 147 -7.59 -11.02 -14.56
CA ASN A 147 -7.32 -12.46 -14.49
C ASN A 147 -7.27 -12.95 -13.04
N SER A 148 -7.73 -14.18 -12.79
CA SER A 148 -7.60 -14.85 -11.50
C SER A 148 -6.86 -16.17 -11.64
N ALA A 149 -5.96 -16.48 -10.70
CA ALA A 149 -5.31 -17.80 -10.60
C ALA A 149 -6.31 -18.91 -10.25
N GLY A 150 -7.49 -18.56 -9.73
CA GLY A 150 -8.58 -19.50 -9.52
C GLY A 150 -9.37 -19.85 -10.79
N GLY A 151 -9.08 -19.21 -11.93
CA GLY A 151 -9.81 -19.40 -13.19
C GLY A 151 -11.14 -18.64 -13.26
N GLY A 152 -11.53 -17.95 -12.19
CA GLY A 152 -12.71 -17.10 -12.17
C GLY A 152 -12.57 -15.90 -13.10
N LYS A 153 -13.70 -15.37 -13.58
CA LYS A 153 -13.80 -14.27 -14.53
C LYS A 153 -14.42 -13.01 -13.94
N LEU A 154 -15.20 -13.16 -12.86
CA LEU A 154 -15.90 -12.07 -12.22
C LEU A 154 -15.44 -11.89 -10.77
N VAL A 155 -15.40 -10.64 -10.31
CA VAL A 155 -14.93 -10.27 -8.96
C VAL A 155 -15.69 -11.01 -7.85
N VAL A 156 -16.98 -11.32 -8.06
CA VAL A 156 -17.79 -12.10 -7.11
C VAL A 156 -17.25 -13.51 -6.92
N GLU A 157 -16.77 -14.14 -7.99
CA GLU A 157 -16.21 -15.50 -7.94
C GLU A 157 -14.92 -15.52 -7.11
N ASP A 158 -14.07 -14.49 -7.24
CA ASP A 158 -12.87 -14.31 -6.41
C ASP A 158 -13.20 -14.03 -4.93
N LEU A 159 -14.29 -13.31 -4.67
CA LEU A 159 -14.79 -13.06 -3.31
C LEU A 159 -15.31 -14.35 -2.66
N GLU A 160 -16.15 -15.11 -3.38
CA GLU A 160 -16.67 -16.40 -2.92
C GLU A 160 -15.53 -17.41 -2.69
N ARG A 161 -14.61 -17.51 -3.65
CA ARG A 161 -13.42 -18.35 -3.51
C ARG A 161 -12.60 -17.99 -2.28
N ALA A 162 -12.37 -16.70 -2.04
CA ALA A 162 -11.66 -16.26 -0.85
C ALA A 162 -12.36 -16.71 0.45
N LEU A 163 -13.66 -16.45 0.57
CA LEU A 163 -14.44 -16.80 1.77
C LEU A 163 -14.46 -18.31 2.03
N THR A 164 -14.62 -19.12 0.97
CA THR A 164 -14.58 -20.58 1.09
C THR A 164 -13.21 -21.08 1.52
N GLN A 165 -12.11 -20.49 1.05
CA GLN A 165 -10.76 -20.92 1.39
C GLN A 165 -10.33 -20.48 2.79
N PHE A 166 -10.71 -19.28 3.22
CA PHE A 166 -10.41 -18.79 4.57
C PHE A 166 -11.28 -19.45 5.65
N PHE A 167 -12.59 -19.53 5.43
CA PHE A 167 -13.55 -19.86 6.48
C PHE A 167 -14.36 -21.13 6.19
N GLY A 168 -14.44 -21.54 4.93
CA GLY A 168 -15.27 -22.64 4.48
C GLY A 168 -14.52 -23.95 4.25
N ASP A 169 -14.99 -24.66 3.23
CA ASP A 169 -14.46 -25.96 2.77
C ASP A 169 -13.52 -25.85 1.56
N GLY A 170 -13.31 -24.64 1.05
CA GLY A 170 -12.57 -24.37 -0.20
C GLY A 170 -13.27 -24.87 -1.47
N LYS A 171 -14.53 -25.31 -1.39
CA LYS A 171 -15.29 -25.96 -2.47
C LYS A 171 -16.68 -25.36 -2.72
N GLY A 172 -17.05 -24.30 -2.01
CA GLY A 172 -18.28 -23.54 -2.25
C GLY A 172 -19.09 -23.25 -0.98
N TYR A 173 -18.82 -23.94 0.12
CA TYR A 173 -19.49 -23.66 1.38
C TYR A 173 -18.88 -22.43 2.07
N ILE A 174 -19.71 -21.44 2.38
CA ILE A 174 -19.34 -20.25 3.16
C ILE A 174 -20.18 -20.26 4.45
N PRO A 175 -19.57 -20.34 5.63
CA PRO A 175 -20.31 -20.35 6.87
C PRO A 175 -20.97 -19.00 7.14
N GLU A 176 -22.14 -19.04 7.79
CA GLU A 176 -22.80 -17.82 8.26
C GLU A 176 -21.88 -17.05 9.23
N GLY A 177 -21.85 -15.72 9.09
CA GLY A 177 -20.93 -14.86 9.84
C GLY A 177 -19.53 -14.73 9.25
N ALA A 178 -19.18 -15.45 8.17
CA ALA A 178 -17.93 -15.23 7.45
C ALA A 178 -17.91 -13.85 6.74
N TYR A 179 -16.78 -13.15 6.86
CA TYR A 179 -16.52 -11.90 6.16
C TYR A 179 -15.02 -11.66 6.03
N LEU A 180 -14.63 -10.89 5.01
CA LEU A 180 -13.32 -10.27 4.88
C LEU A 180 -13.38 -8.85 5.42
N ASP A 181 -12.31 -8.38 6.06
CA ASP A 181 -12.25 -6.97 6.44
C ASP A 181 -12.02 -6.11 5.20
N LEU A 182 -11.25 -6.59 4.22
CA LEU A 182 -10.90 -5.84 3.02
C LEU A 182 -10.80 -6.74 1.79
N LEU A 183 -11.39 -6.29 0.68
CA LEU A 183 -11.07 -6.80 -0.66
C LEU A 183 -10.48 -5.69 -1.52
N GLN A 184 -9.30 -5.93 -2.10
CA GLN A 184 -8.62 -4.94 -2.92
C GLN A 184 -8.50 -5.38 -4.39
N ILE A 185 -8.48 -4.41 -5.30
CA ILE A 185 -8.30 -4.65 -6.73
C ILE A 185 -6.80 -4.66 -7.05
N HIS A 186 -6.30 -5.76 -7.64
CA HIS A 186 -4.87 -6.08 -7.78
C HIS A 186 -4.45 -6.46 -9.20
N HIS A 187 -3.32 -6.04 -9.74
CA HIS A 187 -2.64 -4.77 -9.46
C HIS A 187 -3.23 -3.72 -10.43
N ILE A 188 -3.50 -2.51 -9.97
CA ILE A 188 -3.85 -1.38 -10.83
C ILE A 188 -2.55 -0.79 -11.37
N GLY A 189 -2.21 -1.08 -12.63
CA GLY A 189 -0.94 -0.67 -13.26
C GLY A 189 -1.12 0.22 -14.49
N ALA A 190 -2.26 0.09 -15.17
CA ALA A 190 -2.60 0.80 -16.39
C ALA A 190 -3.94 1.55 -16.26
N GLN A 191 -4.20 2.53 -17.13
CA GLN A 191 -5.45 3.30 -17.06
C GLN A 191 -6.67 2.44 -17.37
N GLU A 192 -6.50 1.44 -18.24
CA GLU A 192 -7.54 0.48 -18.60
C GLU A 192 -8.00 -0.36 -17.38
N ASP A 193 -7.11 -0.58 -16.40
CA ASP A 193 -7.48 -1.23 -15.14
C ASP A 193 -8.46 -0.35 -14.34
N VAL A 194 -8.18 0.96 -14.29
CA VAL A 194 -9.02 1.93 -13.58
C VAL A 194 -10.35 2.08 -14.30
N ASP A 195 -10.32 2.27 -15.62
CA ASP A 195 -11.50 2.38 -16.46
C ASP A 195 -12.44 1.19 -16.25
N ALA A 196 -11.90 -0.04 -16.32
CA ALA A 196 -12.69 -1.25 -16.12
C ALA A 196 -13.20 -1.42 -14.68
N ALA A 197 -12.40 -1.05 -13.68
CA ALA A 197 -12.82 -1.14 -12.27
C ALA A 197 -13.95 -0.17 -11.91
N PHE A 198 -13.95 1.02 -12.53
CA PHE A 198 -14.95 2.09 -12.33
C PHE A 198 -16.14 2.03 -13.31
N GLU A 199 -16.17 1.07 -14.24
CA GLU A 199 -17.29 0.95 -15.19
C GLU A 199 -18.63 0.78 -14.45
N GLY A 200 -19.63 1.60 -14.78
CA GLY A 200 -20.92 1.59 -14.08
C GLY A 200 -20.87 2.04 -12.62
N TYR A 201 -19.83 2.76 -12.18
CA TYR A 201 -19.71 3.24 -10.80
C TYR A 201 -20.88 4.13 -10.35
N ASP A 202 -21.44 4.93 -11.27
CA ASP A 202 -22.52 5.88 -10.97
C ASP A 202 -23.93 5.37 -11.23
N ASN A 203 -24.04 4.38 -12.09
CA ASN A 203 -25.30 3.82 -12.56
C ASN A 203 -25.23 2.28 -12.65
N PRO A 204 -24.84 1.56 -11.58
CA PRO A 204 -24.58 0.12 -11.64
C PRO A 204 -25.79 -0.74 -12.04
N GLY A 205 -27.00 -0.23 -11.85
CA GLY A 205 -28.25 -0.90 -12.22
C GLY A 205 -28.67 -0.67 -13.67
N ASP A 206 -28.06 0.29 -14.38
CA ASP A 206 -28.38 0.63 -15.76
C ASP A 206 -28.14 -0.60 -16.65
N LYS A 207 -29.20 -1.05 -17.33
CA LYS A 207 -29.21 -2.28 -18.13
C LYS A 207 -28.60 -2.07 -19.52
N SER A 208 -28.40 -0.84 -19.98
CA SER A 208 -27.71 -0.60 -21.25
C SER A 208 -26.19 -0.75 -21.16
N LEU A 209 -25.63 -0.75 -19.95
CA LEU A 209 -24.20 -0.99 -19.76
C LEU A 209 -23.83 -2.42 -20.17
N GLU A 210 -22.80 -2.55 -21.00
CA GLU A 210 -22.27 -3.84 -21.42
C GLU A 210 -21.52 -4.55 -20.28
N ARG A 211 -20.91 -3.81 -19.34
CA ARG A 211 -20.34 -4.37 -18.12
C ARG A 211 -20.59 -3.47 -16.91
N VAL A 212 -20.36 -4.06 -15.74
CA VAL A 212 -20.24 -3.32 -14.48
C VAL A 212 -18.93 -3.73 -13.81
N GLY A 213 -18.19 -2.74 -13.37
CA GLY A 213 -16.85 -2.86 -12.79
C GLY A 213 -16.84 -3.43 -11.37
N ALA A 214 -15.61 -3.68 -10.92
CA ALA A 214 -15.31 -4.24 -9.61
C ALA A 214 -15.86 -3.38 -8.48
N ILE A 215 -15.65 -2.06 -8.53
CA ILE A 215 -15.95 -1.16 -7.41
C ILE A 215 -17.44 -1.16 -7.09
N ALA A 216 -18.30 -0.98 -8.11
CA ALA A 216 -19.75 -1.04 -7.95
C ALA A 216 -20.23 -2.38 -7.36
N THR A 217 -19.61 -3.48 -7.80
CA THR A 217 -19.94 -4.82 -7.30
C THR A 217 -19.54 -5.00 -5.85
N LEU A 218 -18.35 -4.54 -5.47
CA LEU A 218 -17.87 -4.63 -4.10
C LEU A 218 -18.67 -3.76 -3.14
N LEU A 219 -19.19 -2.63 -3.60
CA LEU A 219 -20.12 -1.82 -2.81
C LEU A 219 -21.37 -2.60 -2.39
N ASP A 220 -21.96 -3.39 -3.30
CA ASP A 220 -23.10 -4.24 -2.95
C ASP A 220 -22.76 -5.23 -1.83
N PHE A 221 -21.59 -5.85 -1.87
CA PHE A 221 -21.14 -6.81 -0.84
C PHE A 221 -20.60 -6.16 0.44
N ARG A 222 -20.28 -4.86 0.42
CA ARG A 222 -19.94 -4.07 1.62
C ARG A 222 -21.21 -3.63 2.34
N ASP A 223 -22.14 -3.04 1.59
CA ASP A 223 -23.29 -2.33 2.14
C ASP A 223 -24.50 -3.26 2.32
N GLY A 224 -24.51 -4.41 1.64
CA GLY A 224 -25.63 -5.34 1.59
C GLY A 224 -26.73 -4.90 0.61
N SER A 225 -26.41 -3.96 -0.28
CA SER A 225 -27.30 -3.55 -1.37
C SER A 225 -27.27 -4.55 -2.53
N ASN A 226 -28.11 -4.31 -3.53
CA ASN A 226 -28.17 -5.11 -4.76
C ASN A 226 -28.34 -4.21 -6.00
N LEU A 227 -27.60 -3.11 -6.06
CA LEU A 227 -27.71 -2.12 -7.13
C LEU A 227 -27.23 -2.69 -8.48
N THR A 228 -26.22 -3.55 -8.47
CA THR A 228 -25.73 -4.27 -9.66
C THR A 228 -26.65 -5.42 -10.08
N GLY A 229 -27.42 -5.97 -9.14
CA GLY A 229 -28.18 -7.21 -9.28
C GLY A 229 -27.41 -8.48 -8.88
N LEU A 230 -26.14 -8.37 -8.46
CA LEU A 230 -25.28 -9.51 -8.11
C LEU A 230 -25.38 -9.98 -6.66
N ASN A 231 -26.07 -9.23 -5.78
CA ASN A 231 -26.21 -9.54 -4.36
C ASN A 231 -27.69 -9.62 -3.91
N PRO A 232 -28.52 -10.51 -4.51
CA PRO A 232 -29.96 -10.58 -4.23
C PRO A 232 -30.29 -11.00 -2.79
N LYS A 233 -29.32 -11.55 -2.07
CA LYS A 233 -29.47 -11.99 -0.66
C LYS A 233 -28.98 -10.93 0.35
N GLY A 234 -28.57 -9.75 -0.10
CA GLY A 234 -28.09 -8.67 0.78
C GLY A 234 -26.90 -9.07 1.64
N ARG A 235 -25.97 -9.87 1.10
CA ARG A 235 -24.78 -10.35 1.81
C ARG A 235 -23.85 -9.17 2.12
N LYS A 236 -23.31 -9.17 3.34
CA LYS A 236 -22.25 -8.25 3.78
C LYS A 236 -20.95 -9.01 3.98
N TRP A 237 -20.33 -9.40 2.88
CA TRP A 237 -19.15 -10.26 2.89
C TRP A 237 -17.83 -9.52 3.00
N ILE A 238 -17.81 -8.22 2.75
CA ILE A 238 -16.64 -7.37 2.97
C ILE A 238 -16.98 -6.19 3.89
N ARG A 239 -15.97 -5.49 4.42
CA ARG A 239 -16.14 -4.24 5.20
C ARG A 239 -15.54 -3.04 4.50
N HIS A 240 -14.44 -3.25 3.80
CA HIS A 240 -13.67 -2.20 3.14
C HIS A 240 -13.29 -2.61 1.71
N ILE A 241 -13.05 -1.61 0.87
CA ILE A 241 -12.63 -1.77 -0.53
C ILE A 241 -11.28 -1.06 -0.71
N GLY A 242 -10.33 -1.68 -1.39
CA GLY A 242 -9.02 -1.06 -1.62
C GLY A 242 -8.53 -1.20 -3.06
N ILE A 243 -7.42 -0.54 -3.34
CA ILE A 243 -6.64 -0.75 -4.55
C ILE A 243 -5.20 -1.09 -4.18
N THR A 244 -4.54 -1.85 -5.04
CA THR A 244 -3.13 -2.19 -4.86
C THR A 244 -2.40 -1.95 -6.17
N GLY A 245 -1.13 -1.55 -6.10
CA GLY A 245 -0.31 -1.53 -7.30
C GLY A 245 1.16 -1.37 -7.02
N HIS A 246 1.96 -1.94 -7.92
CA HIS A 246 3.41 -1.96 -7.80
C HIS A 246 4.09 -0.87 -8.59
N GLU A 247 3.49 -0.45 -9.71
CA GLU A 247 4.29 0.04 -10.84
C GLU A 247 4.21 1.55 -11.01
N ASN A 248 3.01 2.11 -11.01
CA ASN A 248 2.76 3.43 -11.61
C ASN A 248 1.95 4.34 -10.67
N PRO A 249 2.58 5.29 -9.95
CA PRO A 249 1.86 6.20 -9.05
C PRO A 249 0.82 7.05 -9.78
N ALA A 250 1.02 7.41 -11.05
CA ALA A 250 0.07 8.22 -11.80
C ALA A 250 -1.30 7.52 -11.93
N VAL A 251 -1.31 6.20 -12.14
CA VAL A 251 -2.55 5.41 -12.26
C VAL A 251 -3.23 5.26 -10.89
N HIS A 252 -2.45 5.10 -9.81
CA HIS A 252 -3.01 5.10 -8.46
C HIS A 252 -3.69 6.44 -8.14
N MET A 253 -3.04 7.55 -8.50
CA MET A 253 -3.58 8.89 -8.30
C MET A 253 -4.85 9.10 -9.13
N ASP A 254 -4.87 8.64 -10.38
CA ASP A 254 -6.06 8.67 -11.24
C ASP A 254 -7.25 7.95 -10.59
N ALA A 255 -7.04 6.72 -10.09
CA ALA A 255 -8.07 5.96 -9.39
C ALA A 255 -8.60 6.70 -8.15
N ILE A 256 -7.72 7.31 -7.35
CA ILE A 256 -8.11 8.09 -6.16
C ILE A 256 -8.93 9.32 -6.57
N GLN A 257 -8.52 10.02 -7.63
CA GLN A 257 -9.18 11.22 -8.13
C GLN A 257 -10.58 10.95 -8.69
N ARG A 258 -10.83 9.76 -9.24
CA ARG A 258 -12.15 9.33 -9.74
C ARG A 258 -13.11 8.92 -8.63
N ASP A 259 -12.59 8.57 -7.44
CA ASP A 259 -13.37 8.11 -6.29
C ASP A 259 -14.10 9.26 -5.56
N HIS A 260 -15.01 9.92 -6.26
CA HIS A 260 -15.78 11.04 -5.73
C HIS A 260 -16.74 10.63 -4.60
N LYS A 261 -17.20 9.37 -4.55
CA LYS A 261 -18.02 8.84 -3.43
C LYS A 261 -17.19 8.31 -2.29
N ARG A 262 -15.86 8.40 -2.36
CA ARG A 262 -14.97 8.12 -1.24
C ARG A 262 -15.12 6.67 -0.73
N VAL A 263 -15.10 5.70 -1.65
CA VAL A 263 -15.30 4.26 -1.36
C VAL A 263 -14.00 3.46 -1.28
N LEU A 264 -12.88 3.97 -1.81
CA LEU A 264 -11.58 3.32 -1.72
C LEU A 264 -10.96 3.59 -0.36
N ASP A 265 -10.98 2.62 0.53
CA ASP A 265 -10.53 2.74 1.92
C ASP A 265 -9.02 2.59 2.09
N THR A 266 -8.35 1.81 1.24
CA THR A 266 -6.92 1.52 1.38
C THR A 266 -6.16 1.56 0.06
N LEU A 267 -4.87 1.90 0.16
CA LEU A 267 -3.87 1.74 -0.89
C LEU A 267 -2.74 0.84 -0.38
N LEU A 268 -2.60 -0.34 -0.99
CA LEU A 268 -1.43 -1.20 -0.83
C LEU A 268 -0.39 -0.86 -1.91
N VAL A 269 0.77 -0.33 -1.52
CA VAL A 269 1.74 0.29 -2.44
C VAL A 269 3.19 -0.06 -2.10
N VAL A 270 4.05 -0.07 -3.11
CA VAL A 270 5.49 -0.24 -2.93
C VAL A 270 6.08 0.93 -2.16
N CYS A 271 6.92 0.63 -1.17
CA CYS A 271 7.78 1.63 -0.55
C CYS A 271 9.02 0.96 0.05
N ASN A 272 10.21 1.41 -0.36
CA ASN A 272 11.51 0.99 0.19
C ASN A 272 12.58 2.06 -0.16
N PRO A 273 13.82 1.95 0.35
CA PRO A 273 14.86 2.97 0.11
C PRO A 273 15.24 3.24 -1.35
N ASN A 274 14.90 2.34 -2.28
CA ASN A 274 15.15 2.55 -3.70
C ASN A 274 13.98 3.21 -4.44
N ASP A 275 12.80 3.37 -3.83
CA ASP A 275 11.63 4.02 -4.45
C ASP A 275 11.91 5.43 -5.02
N PRO A 276 12.74 6.31 -4.39
CA PRO A 276 13.11 7.61 -4.98
C PRO A 276 13.86 7.53 -6.32
N HIS A 277 14.43 6.38 -6.68
CA HIS A 277 15.12 6.15 -7.96
C HIS A 277 14.19 5.65 -9.08
N TYR A 278 12.90 5.44 -8.78
CA TYR A 278 11.87 4.99 -9.72
C TYR A 278 10.82 6.10 -9.92
N PHE A 279 9.68 5.76 -10.54
CA PHE A 279 8.52 6.65 -10.46
C PHE A 279 7.96 6.60 -9.04
N CYS A 280 8.49 7.48 -8.19
CA CYS A 280 8.45 7.37 -6.74
C CYS A 280 7.02 7.45 -6.18
N HIS A 281 6.61 6.45 -5.42
CA HIS A 281 5.31 6.46 -4.74
C HIS A 281 5.30 7.38 -3.51
N GLN A 282 6.43 7.48 -2.78
CA GLN A 282 6.54 8.29 -1.56
C GLN A 282 6.27 9.78 -1.79
N THR A 283 6.56 10.30 -2.98
CA THR A 283 6.37 11.71 -3.33
C THR A 283 5.16 11.95 -4.24
N ASN A 284 4.49 10.89 -4.69
CA ASN A 284 3.33 10.97 -5.58
C ASN A 284 2.08 10.30 -4.97
N SER A 285 1.86 8.99 -5.19
CA SER A 285 0.61 8.34 -4.82
C SER A 285 0.36 8.23 -3.30
N ILE A 286 1.42 8.10 -2.48
CA ILE A 286 1.28 8.00 -1.02
C ILE A 286 0.71 9.31 -0.42
N PRO A 287 1.26 10.50 -0.70
CA PRO A 287 0.66 11.77 -0.27
C PRO A 287 -0.80 11.96 -0.71
N VAL A 288 -1.15 11.56 -1.93
CA VAL A 288 -2.52 11.67 -2.46
C VAL A 288 -3.48 10.73 -1.72
N ALA A 289 -3.08 9.48 -1.48
CA ALA A 289 -3.87 8.53 -0.68
C ALA A 289 -4.05 9.02 0.76
N ASN A 290 -3.00 9.59 1.36
CA ASN A 290 -3.07 10.15 2.71
C ASN A 290 -4.03 11.34 2.77
N ALA A 291 -3.96 12.27 1.81
CA ALA A 291 -4.89 13.39 1.69
C ALA A 291 -6.34 12.94 1.46
N ALA A 292 -6.54 11.81 0.77
CA ALA A 292 -7.84 11.16 0.60
C ALA A 292 -8.31 10.39 1.85
N GLY A 293 -7.53 10.37 2.94
CA GLY A 293 -7.85 9.69 4.19
C GLY A 293 -7.81 8.16 4.10
N MET A 294 -7.13 7.62 3.09
CA MET A 294 -7.00 6.18 2.88
C MET A 294 -5.99 5.56 3.84
N GLY A 295 -6.19 4.31 4.22
CA GLY A 295 -5.19 3.52 4.92
C GLY A 295 -4.08 3.10 3.97
N ILE A 296 -2.84 3.48 4.25
CA ILE A 296 -1.70 3.16 3.39
C ILE A 296 -0.96 1.95 3.96
N ILE A 297 -0.79 0.92 3.13
CA ILE A 297 -0.04 -0.30 3.47
C ILE A 297 1.20 -0.38 2.58
N GLY A 298 2.37 -0.48 3.21
CA GLY A 298 3.66 -0.59 2.52
C GLY A 298 4.01 -2.03 2.18
N MET A 299 4.38 -2.30 0.93
CA MET A 299 4.87 -3.60 0.48
C MET A 299 6.20 -3.51 -0.24
N LYS A 300 6.75 -4.69 -0.59
CA LYS A 300 8.06 -4.85 -1.23
C LYS A 300 9.20 -4.19 -0.43
N VAL A 301 9.09 -4.26 0.90
CA VAL A 301 10.04 -3.74 1.89
C VAL A 301 11.48 -4.16 1.57
N PHE A 302 11.66 -5.43 1.20
CA PHE A 302 12.96 -6.02 0.85
C PHE A 302 13.16 -6.25 -0.66
N ALA A 303 12.41 -5.54 -1.51
CA ALA A 303 12.42 -5.67 -2.97
C ALA A 303 12.31 -7.14 -3.46
N ASP A 304 11.31 -7.87 -2.96
CA ASP A 304 11.10 -9.30 -3.29
C ASP A 304 12.30 -10.21 -2.95
N GLY A 305 13.14 -9.81 -2.00
CA GLY A 305 14.34 -10.55 -1.58
C GLY A 305 15.60 -10.22 -2.40
N VAL A 306 15.50 -9.34 -3.40
CA VAL A 306 16.67 -8.87 -4.18
C VAL A 306 17.72 -8.21 -3.28
N MET A 307 17.29 -7.51 -2.22
CA MET A 307 18.17 -6.93 -1.19
C MET A 307 19.02 -7.99 -0.45
N TYR A 308 18.67 -9.27 -0.57
CA TYR A 308 19.35 -10.39 0.06
C TYR A 308 19.70 -11.48 -0.97
N GLY A 309 20.01 -11.06 -2.20
CA GLY A 309 20.66 -11.91 -3.20
C GLY A 309 19.74 -12.74 -4.08
N LEU A 310 18.40 -12.57 -4.00
CA LEU A 310 17.51 -13.15 -5.01
C LEU A 310 17.62 -12.41 -6.35
N GLU A 311 17.31 -13.12 -7.43
CA GLU A 311 17.25 -12.56 -8.78
C GLU A 311 16.10 -11.55 -8.92
N LYS A 312 16.23 -10.60 -9.85
CA LYS A 312 15.22 -9.56 -10.15
C LYS A 312 14.03 -10.12 -10.94
N ARG A 313 13.32 -11.08 -10.35
CA ARG A 313 12.11 -11.70 -10.91
C ARG A 313 11.24 -12.23 -9.79
N TYR A 314 9.94 -12.36 -10.08
CA TYR A 314 9.03 -13.00 -9.14
C TYR A 314 9.35 -14.48 -8.96
N ALA A 315 9.19 -14.97 -7.73
CA ALA A 315 9.21 -16.39 -7.44
C ALA A 315 8.08 -17.10 -8.19
N SER A 316 8.41 -18.19 -8.89
CA SER A 316 7.46 -19.00 -9.67
C SER A 316 7.33 -20.43 -9.15
N LYS A 317 8.15 -20.81 -8.18
CA LYS A 317 8.13 -22.13 -7.55
C LYS A 317 8.65 -22.08 -6.10
N PRO A 318 8.38 -23.12 -5.28
CA PRO A 318 8.94 -23.24 -3.94
C PRO A 318 10.48 -23.20 -3.95
N GLY A 319 11.07 -22.78 -2.82
CA GLY A 319 12.53 -22.70 -2.65
C GLY A 319 13.18 -21.41 -3.16
N GLN A 320 12.41 -20.45 -3.68
CA GLN A 320 12.89 -19.15 -4.14
C GLN A 320 12.65 -18.05 -3.10
N SER A 321 13.13 -18.30 -1.88
CA SER A 321 12.90 -17.46 -0.70
C SER A 321 14.21 -17.22 0.03
N VAL A 322 14.36 -16.06 0.67
CA VAL A 322 15.48 -15.79 1.58
C VAL A 322 15.23 -16.54 2.88
N LEU A 323 16.10 -17.50 3.23
CA LEU A 323 15.94 -18.37 4.41
C LEU A 323 16.76 -17.90 5.61
N SER A 324 16.87 -16.59 5.81
CA SER A 324 17.65 -15.98 6.89
C SER A 324 17.05 -14.64 7.33
N VAL A 325 17.35 -14.23 8.56
CA VAL A 325 17.02 -12.87 9.03
C VAL A 325 18.16 -11.93 8.63
N GLY A 326 18.01 -11.30 7.47
CA GLY A 326 19.07 -10.49 6.87
C GLY A 326 20.26 -11.34 6.41
N GLN A 327 21.35 -10.68 6.01
CA GLN A 327 22.58 -11.35 5.56
C GLN A 327 23.84 -10.56 5.98
N PRO A 328 24.96 -11.23 6.28
CA PRO A 328 26.24 -10.57 6.50
C PRO A 328 26.65 -9.67 5.33
N GLY A 329 27.18 -8.49 5.64
CA GLY A 329 27.61 -7.52 4.62
C GLY A 329 26.46 -6.81 3.90
N LYS A 330 25.20 -7.07 4.25
CA LYS A 330 24.01 -6.40 3.71
C LYS A 330 23.43 -5.42 4.74
N VAL A 331 22.60 -4.49 4.25
CA VAL A 331 21.83 -3.58 5.12
C VAL A 331 20.91 -4.38 6.05
N ALA A 332 20.83 -3.95 7.31
CA ALA A 332 20.02 -4.61 8.33
C ALA A 332 18.52 -4.55 7.98
N PRO A 333 17.74 -5.63 8.20
CA PRO A 333 16.30 -5.65 7.93
C PRO A 333 15.51 -4.50 8.58
N GLN A 334 15.96 -4.06 9.76
CA GLN A 334 15.34 -3.00 10.54
C GLN A 334 15.36 -1.66 9.82
N ASP A 335 16.42 -1.36 9.07
CA ASP A 335 16.52 -0.10 8.32
C ASP A 335 15.46 -0.06 7.22
N PHE A 336 15.26 -1.17 6.50
CA PHE A 336 14.20 -1.27 5.49
C PHE A 336 12.81 -1.10 6.11
N ILE A 337 12.54 -1.79 7.22
CA ILE A 337 11.25 -1.72 7.91
C ILE A 337 10.96 -0.31 8.42
N ARG A 338 11.93 0.30 9.10
CA ARG A 338 11.78 1.66 9.65
C ARG A 338 11.64 2.69 8.55
N TYR A 339 12.39 2.54 7.47
CA TYR A 339 12.28 3.40 6.30
C TYR A 339 10.89 3.30 5.67
N THR A 340 10.40 2.08 5.40
CA THR A 340 9.09 1.89 4.77
C THR A 340 7.94 2.39 5.65
N LEU A 341 8.06 2.30 6.98
CA LEU A 341 7.07 2.83 7.92
C LEU A 341 7.11 4.35 8.11
N ASN A 342 8.11 5.02 7.55
CA ASN A 342 8.36 6.44 7.80
C ASN A 342 7.39 7.43 7.12
N PRO A 343 6.94 7.20 5.86
CA PRO A 343 6.07 8.16 5.16
C PRO A 343 4.81 8.49 5.95
N ASP A 344 4.37 9.73 5.82
CA ASP A 344 3.14 10.22 6.44
C ASP A 344 1.93 9.41 5.95
N GLY A 345 1.05 9.04 6.88
CA GLY A 345 -0.11 8.20 6.58
C GLY A 345 0.16 6.70 6.48
N MET A 346 1.43 6.26 6.43
CA MET A 346 1.76 4.82 6.41
C MET A 346 1.24 4.14 7.69
N SER A 347 0.24 3.29 7.54
CA SER A 347 -0.47 2.66 8.66
C SER A 347 0.21 1.38 9.10
N THR A 348 0.58 0.53 8.14
CA THR A 348 1.26 -0.74 8.39
C THR A 348 2.14 -1.12 7.19
N ILE A 349 3.02 -2.09 7.37
CA ILE A 349 3.79 -2.69 6.29
C ILE A 349 3.60 -4.20 6.30
N ILE A 350 3.74 -4.83 5.15
CA ILE A 350 3.69 -6.29 5.04
C ILE A 350 5.00 -6.85 4.52
N THR A 351 5.42 -7.98 5.08
CA THR A 351 6.56 -8.74 4.58
C THR A 351 6.20 -10.21 4.42
N GLY A 352 6.69 -10.83 3.35
CA GLY A 352 6.71 -12.29 3.27
C GLY A 352 7.79 -12.85 4.19
N ILE A 353 7.50 -13.98 4.83
CA ILE A 353 8.38 -14.62 5.81
C ILE A 353 9.07 -15.83 5.19
N GLY A 354 10.39 -15.87 5.28
CA GLY A 354 11.22 -16.97 4.79
C GLY A 354 11.72 -17.92 5.86
N LEU A 355 11.85 -17.44 7.10
CA LEU A 355 12.37 -18.23 8.22
C LEU A 355 11.63 -17.89 9.53
N ILE A 356 11.25 -18.93 10.26
CA ILE A 356 10.73 -18.85 11.64
C ILE A 356 11.49 -19.84 12.51
N ASP A 357 11.54 -19.58 13.80
CA ASP A 357 12.23 -20.36 14.82
C ASP A 357 11.32 -20.57 16.04
N ASP A 358 11.22 -21.80 16.53
CA ASP A 358 10.32 -22.15 17.64
C ASP A 358 10.75 -21.53 18.97
N ALA A 359 12.04 -21.24 19.15
CA ALA A 359 12.57 -20.56 20.33
C ALA A 359 12.39 -19.03 20.27
N ASN A 360 11.83 -18.49 19.18
CA ASN A 360 11.66 -17.06 18.94
C ASN A 360 12.99 -16.28 18.94
N ASP A 361 14.09 -16.91 18.54
CA ASP A 361 15.40 -16.24 18.43
C ASP A 361 15.32 -15.15 17.34
N PRO A 362 15.45 -13.85 17.66
CA PRO A 362 15.31 -12.78 16.67
C PRO A 362 16.38 -12.78 15.57
N GLU A 363 17.47 -13.54 15.72
CA GLU A 363 18.47 -13.72 14.65
C GLU A 363 18.07 -14.84 13.67
N LYS A 364 17.09 -15.67 14.03
CA LYS A 364 16.60 -16.81 13.24
C LYS A 364 15.10 -16.77 12.98
N ASP A 365 14.39 -15.82 13.56
CA ASP A 365 12.96 -15.66 13.39
C ASP A 365 12.61 -14.32 12.76
N GLN A 366 12.16 -14.37 11.51
CA GLN A 366 11.85 -13.16 10.77
C GLN A 366 10.55 -12.50 11.24
N VAL A 367 9.59 -13.23 11.81
CA VAL A 367 8.38 -12.63 12.40
C VAL A 367 8.78 -11.79 13.61
N VAL A 368 9.59 -12.35 14.51
CA VAL A 368 10.05 -11.67 15.72
C VAL A 368 10.92 -10.46 15.35
N ALA A 369 11.89 -10.64 14.45
CA ALA A 369 12.78 -9.56 14.02
C ALA A 369 12.03 -8.40 13.36
N ASN A 370 11.08 -8.72 12.46
CA ASN A 370 10.32 -7.70 11.75
C ASN A 370 9.34 -6.98 12.67
N LEU A 371 8.69 -7.71 13.58
CA LEU A 371 7.79 -7.12 14.57
C LEU A 371 8.56 -6.16 15.49
N ALA A 372 9.75 -6.56 15.97
CA ALA A 372 10.62 -5.71 16.77
C ALA A 372 11.02 -4.42 16.03
N ALA A 373 11.41 -4.53 14.77
CA ALA A 373 11.79 -3.41 13.93
C ALA A 373 10.66 -2.40 13.71
N ALA A 374 9.42 -2.89 13.67
CA ALA A 374 8.23 -2.07 13.43
C ALA A 374 7.76 -1.28 14.67
N GLN A 375 8.35 -1.49 15.84
CA GLN A 375 8.00 -0.78 17.10
C GLN A 375 8.66 0.62 17.17
N MET A 376 8.46 1.44 16.14
CA MET A 376 9.02 2.79 16.06
C MET A 376 8.28 3.76 16.98
N ALA A 377 8.99 4.34 17.96
CA ALA A 377 8.46 5.40 18.81
C ALA A 377 8.42 6.77 18.10
N THR A 378 9.37 7.02 17.20
CA THR A 378 9.50 8.27 16.44
C THR A 378 9.83 7.97 14.98
N LYS A 379 9.49 8.90 14.09
CA LYS A 379 9.91 8.87 12.68
C LYS A 379 11.42 9.04 12.56
N LEU A 380 11.96 8.54 11.46
CA LEU A 380 13.32 8.83 11.03
C LEU A 380 13.42 10.31 10.64
N SER A 381 14.51 10.94 11.06
CA SER A 381 14.89 12.27 10.58
C SER A 381 15.25 12.22 9.08
N PRO A 382 15.22 13.37 8.37
CA PRO A 382 15.68 13.44 6.99
C PRO A 382 17.11 12.92 6.79
N LEU A 383 18.01 13.17 7.76
CA LEU A 383 19.39 12.68 7.72
C LEU A 383 19.45 11.15 7.82
N GLU A 384 18.78 10.54 8.81
CA GLU A 384 18.74 9.07 8.95
C GLU A 384 18.13 8.41 7.71
N LYS A 385 17.08 9.02 7.14
CA LYS A 385 16.45 8.55 5.89
C LYS A 385 17.48 8.53 4.76
N LYS A 386 18.21 9.64 4.56
CA LYS A 386 19.24 9.75 3.52
C LYS A 386 20.38 8.76 3.72
N GLU A 387 20.84 8.57 4.97
CA GLU A 387 21.90 7.61 5.28
C GLU A 387 21.49 6.17 4.97
N ILE A 388 20.22 5.80 5.19
CA ILE A 388 19.69 4.49 4.79
C ILE A 388 19.72 4.34 3.26
N GLU A 389 19.25 5.36 2.52
CA GLU A 389 19.28 5.36 1.06
C GLU A 389 20.70 5.20 0.52
N ASP A 390 21.67 5.94 1.06
CA ASP A 390 23.06 5.88 0.64
C ASP A 390 23.70 4.52 0.95
N ARG A 391 23.42 3.93 2.12
CA ARG A 391 23.87 2.57 2.45
C ARG A 391 23.25 1.53 1.52
N VAL A 392 21.98 1.68 1.17
CA VAL A 392 21.30 0.77 0.24
C VAL A 392 21.90 0.86 -1.15
N ALA A 393 22.06 2.09 -1.67
CA ALA A 393 22.68 2.33 -2.96
C ALA A 393 24.11 1.74 -3.02
N ALA A 394 24.91 1.92 -1.97
CA ALA A 394 26.28 1.41 -1.91
C ALA A 394 26.37 -0.13 -1.86
N LEU A 395 25.49 -0.81 -1.11
CA LEU A 395 25.58 -2.26 -0.88
C LEU A 395 24.74 -3.12 -1.82
N HIS A 396 23.71 -2.53 -2.45
CA HIS A 396 22.73 -3.24 -3.28
C HIS A 396 22.53 -2.61 -4.65
N GLY A 397 23.00 -1.38 -4.86
CA GLY A 397 22.64 -0.58 -6.02
C GLY A 397 21.22 -0.01 -5.92
N THR A 398 20.86 0.81 -6.91
CA THR A 398 19.59 1.54 -6.95
C THR A 398 18.50 0.86 -7.79
N GLN A 399 18.87 -0.17 -8.56
CA GLN A 399 17.98 -0.80 -9.55
C GLN A 399 17.38 -2.13 -9.07
N THR A 400 16.88 -2.19 -7.83
CA THR A 400 16.34 -3.44 -7.25
C THR A 400 14.86 -3.66 -7.50
N ASN A 401 14.09 -2.60 -7.78
CA ASN A 401 12.64 -2.66 -7.86
C ASN A 401 12.20 -2.94 -9.30
N PHE A 402 12.42 -4.17 -9.78
CA PHE A 402 12.06 -4.61 -11.14
C PHE A 402 10.55 -4.58 -11.45
N PHE A 403 9.74 -4.38 -10.41
CA PHE A 403 8.28 -4.29 -10.45
C PHE A 403 7.76 -2.84 -10.45
N GLN A 404 8.67 -1.86 -10.43
CA GLN A 404 8.33 -0.44 -10.51
C GLN A 404 8.67 0.13 -11.89
N ARG A 405 7.86 1.11 -12.32
CA ARG A 405 8.16 1.87 -13.52
C ARG A 405 9.45 2.68 -13.33
N PRO A 406 10.34 2.75 -14.32
CA PRO A 406 11.50 3.62 -14.28
C PRO A 406 11.11 5.08 -13.98
N SER A 407 12.02 5.81 -13.34
CA SER A 407 11.79 7.23 -13.05
C SER A 407 11.48 8.01 -14.32
N VAL A 408 10.46 8.87 -14.23
CA VAL A 408 10.15 9.86 -15.26
C VAL A 408 10.79 11.21 -14.97
N GLY A 409 11.60 11.33 -13.90
CA GLY A 409 12.15 12.61 -13.45
C GLY A 409 11.08 13.55 -12.89
N PHE A 410 11.46 14.81 -12.66
CA PHE A 410 10.53 15.84 -12.20
C PHE A 410 9.75 16.38 -13.40
N GLN A 411 8.41 16.29 -13.35
CA GLN A 411 7.52 16.64 -14.45
C GLN A 411 6.74 17.91 -14.15
N ALA A 412 6.44 18.68 -15.19
CA ALA A 412 5.63 19.88 -15.11
C ALA A 412 4.17 19.58 -14.74
N PRO A 413 3.39 20.60 -14.31
CA PRO A 413 1.95 20.48 -14.18
C PRO A 413 1.29 20.01 -15.48
N LEU A 414 0.20 19.26 -15.35
CA LEU A 414 -0.53 18.71 -16.50
C LEU A 414 -1.69 19.63 -16.91
N ASP A 415 -2.12 19.48 -18.17
CA ASP A 415 -3.30 20.13 -18.74
C ASP A 415 -3.47 21.62 -18.36
N PRO A 416 -2.44 22.46 -18.55
CA PRO A 416 -2.62 23.90 -18.34
C PRO A 416 -3.73 24.42 -19.25
N HIS A 417 -4.56 25.30 -18.72
CA HIS A 417 -5.56 26.02 -19.48
C HIS A 417 -5.59 27.47 -19.03
N VAL A 418 -5.61 28.38 -19.98
CA VAL A 418 -5.65 29.83 -19.75
C VAL A 418 -6.86 30.40 -20.47
N HIS A 419 -7.70 31.13 -19.74
CA HIS A 419 -8.92 31.68 -20.28
C HIS A 419 -9.15 33.10 -19.75
N ARG A 420 -9.21 34.07 -20.65
CA ARG A 420 -9.67 35.42 -20.31
C ARG A 420 -11.16 35.42 -19.99
N VAL A 421 -11.47 35.73 -18.73
CA VAL A 421 -12.85 35.78 -18.21
C VAL A 421 -13.50 37.11 -18.60
N ASP A 422 -12.76 38.21 -18.47
CA ASP A 422 -13.21 39.56 -18.82
C ASP A 422 -12.01 40.48 -19.19
N ASP A 423 -12.26 41.78 -19.31
CA ASP A 423 -11.25 42.79 -19.65
C ASP A 423 -10.04 42.82 -18.70
N THR A 424 -10.22 42.45 -17.44
CA THR A 424 -9.23 42.56 -16.36
C THR A 424 -8.87 41.22 -15.73
N THR A 425 -9.63 40.17 -16.00
CA THR A 425 -9.50 38.88 -15.32
C THR A 425 -9.08 37.78 -16.29
N VAL A 426 -8.02 37.06 -15.94
CA VAL A 426 -7.61 35.80 -16.59
C VAL A 426 -7.60 34.68 -15.57
N GLU A 427 -8.23 33.56 -15.90
CA GLU A 427 -8.16 32.33 -15.11
C GLU A 427 -7.11 31.38 -15.71
N VAL A 428 -6.23 30.87 -14.84
CA VAL A 428 -5.24 29.85 -15.16
C VAL A 428 -5.58 28.61 -14.34
N SER A 429 -5.73 27.47 -15.00
CA SER A 429 -5.98 26.18 -14.35
C SER A 429 -4.98 25.11 -14.78
N TRP A 430 -4.69 24.15 -13.91
CA TRP A 430 -3.76 23.04 -14.17
C TRP A 430 -4.07 21.82 -13.30
N ASN A 431 -3.58 20.66 -13.72
CA ASN A 431 -3.57 19.43 -12.94
C ASN A 431 -2.18 19.19 -12.32
N ASN A 432 -2.11 18.24 -11.39
CA ASN A 432 -0.90 17.94 -10.64
C ASN A 432 0.33 17.74 -11.54
N ALA A 433 1.46 18.23 -11.06
CA ALA A 433 2.78 17.78 -11.52
C ALA A 433 3.11 16.38 -10.95
N PHE A 434 4.15 15.74 -11.49
CA PHE A 434 4.72 14.53 -10.88
C PHE A 434 6.10 14.81 -10.30
N ALA A 435 6.24 14.48 -9.02
CA ALA A 435 7.48 14.62 -8.28
C ALA A 435 8.51 13.54 -8.67
N ALA A 436 9.79 13.88 -8.54
CA ALA A 436 10.89 12.90 -8.54
C ALA A 436 11.11 12.37 -7.11
N GLY A 437 12.36 12.25 -6.66
CA GLY A 437 12.69 11.81 -5.30
C GLY A 437 12.36 12.81 -4.20
N ASP A 438 12.19 14.09 -4.53
CA ASP A 438 11.86 15.16 -3.59
C ASP A 438 10.40 15.63 -3.80
N PRO A 439 9.65 15.93 -2.73
CA PRO A 439 8.26 16.34 -2.83
C PRO A 439 8.11 17.73 -3.46
N ILE A 440 7.00 17.95 -4.16
CA ILE A 440 6.60 19.27 -4.66
C ILE A 440 6.18 20.13 -3.46
N GLU A 441 6.66 21.37 -3.40
CA GLU A 441 6.30 22.31 -2.34
C GLU A 441 5.25 23.33 -2.78
N ARG A 442 5.35 23.79 -4.03
CA ARG A 442 4.50 24.86 -4.54
C ARG A 442 4.42 24.89 -6.07
N TYR A 443 3.41 25.58 -6.55
CA TYR A 443 3.30 26.08 -7.91
C TYR A 443 3.55 27.59 -7.94
N GLU A 444 4.14 28.09 -9.01
CA GLU A 444 4.28 29.51 -9.30
C GLU A 444 3.54 29.81 -10.60
N VAL A 445 2.69 30.83 -10.59
CA VAL A 445 1.98 31.28 -11.79
C VAL A 445 2.72 32.47 -12.36
N TRP A 446 3.12 32.34 -13.63
CA TRP A 446 3.90 33.34 -14.33
C TRP A 446 3.09 33.94 -15.45
N ARG A 447 3.15 35.26 -15.57
CA ARG A 447 2.62 36.06 -16.66
C ARG A 447 3.80 36.67 -17.39
N ARG A 448 4.12 36.11 -18.55
CA ARG A 448 5.39 36.38 -19.26
C ARG A 448 6.57 36.10 -18.31
N ASP A 449 7.36 37.12 -18.00
CA ASP A 449 8.54 37.03 -17.13
C ASP A 449 8.26 37.46 -15.68
N GLU A 450 7.00 37.76 -15.35
CA GLU A 450 6.58 38.17 -14.01
C GLU A 450 5.91 37.01 -13.27
N ARG A 451 6.46 36.62 -12.11
CA ARG A 451 5.79 35.71 -11.19
C ARG A 451 4.68 36.46 -10.46
N ILE A 452 3.44 36.25 -10.87
CA ILE A 452 2.28 36.94 -10.31
C ILE A 452 1.67 36.22 -9.11
N ALA A 453 1.95 34.93 -8.92
CA ALA A 453 1.47 34.19 -7.76
C ALA A 453 2.35 33.02 -7.34
N THR A 454 2.18 32.61 -6.09
CA THR A 454 2.70 31.36 -5.53
C THR A 454 1.56 30.63 -4.84
N VAL A 455 1.32 29.39 -5.23
CA VAL A 455 0.24 28.52 -4.73
C VAL A 455 0.90 27.34 -4.02
N ALA A 456 0.64 27.16 -2.72
CA ALA A 456 1.17 26.02 -1.99
C ALA A 456 0.70 24.70 -2.61
N TYR A 457 1.58 23.70 -2.68
CA TYR A 457 1.21 22.39 -3.19
C TYR A 457 0.28 21.69 -2.21
N THR A 458 -0.81 21.15 -2.74
CA THR A 458 -1.69 20.23 -2.03
C THR A 458 -1.91 18.99 -2.92
N PRO A 459 -1.86 17.76 -2.38
CA PRO A 459 -2.15 16.57 -3.18
C PRO A 459 -3.54 16.66 -3.83
N GLN A 460 -3.61 16.45 -5.15
CA GLN A 460 -4.86 16.54 -5.91
C GLN A 460 -5.67 15.24 -5.75
N ILE A 461 -6.71 15.27 -4.92
CA ILE A 461 -7.55 14.09 -4.60
C ILE A 461 -8.81 13.96 -5.46
N SER A 462 -9.03 14.87 -6.42
CA SER A 462 -10.19 14.85 -7.32
C SER A 462 -9.78 15.24 -8.74
N LYS A 463 -10.68 15.09 -9.71
CA LYS A 463 -10.47 15.57 -11.08
C LYS A 463 -10.65 17.07 -11.28
N GLU A 464 -11.03 17.80 -10.22
CA GLU A 464 -11.08 19.26 -10.29
C GLU A 464 -9.66 19.84 -10.38
N PRO A 465 -9.36 20.69 -11.39
CA PRO A 465 -8.05 21.28 -11.55
C PRO A 465 -7.79 22.35 -10.47
N PHE A 466 -6.52 22.58 -10.18
CA PHE A 466 -6.08 23.79 -9.49
C PHE A 466 -6.43 25.02 -10.32
N ARG A 467 -6.73 26.14 -9.67
CA ARG A 467 -7.07 27.40 -10.34
C ARG A 467 -6.41 28.59 -9.66
N TYR A 468 -6.03 29.57 -10.45
CA TYR A 468 -5.61 30.90 -10.03
C TYR A 468 -6.27 31.95 -10.92
N ARG A 469 -6.67 33.09 -10.33
CA ARG A 469 -7.26 34.21 -11.04
C ARG A 469 -6.33 35.41 -10.97
N ASP A 470 -5.86 35.86 -12.13
CA ASP A 470 -5.20 37.15 -12.29
C ASP A 470 -6.27 38.22 -12.53
N GLU A 471 -6.70 38.89 -11.46
CA GLU A 471 -7.70 39.97 -11.49
C GLU A 471 -7.15 41.32 -11.99
N HIS A 472 -5.85 41.38 -12.27
CA HIS A 472 -5.14 42.57 -12.72
C HIS A 472 -4.45 42.34 -14.07
N ALA A 473 -5.07 41.51 -14.93
CA ALA A 473 -4.58 41.22 -16.26
C ALA A 473 -4.77 42.45 -17.17
N PRO A 474 -3.73 42.92 -17.88
CA PRO A 474 -3.87 44.04 -18.81
C PRO A 474 -4.91 43.75 -19.91
N LYS A 475 -5.68 44.77 -20.31
CA LYS A 475 -6.68 44.67 -21.40
C LYS A 475 -6.03 44.32 -22.75
N GLY A 476 -4.80 44.73 -22.96
CA GLY A 476 -4.04 44.47 -24.19
C GLY A 476 -2.54 44.52 -23.93
N HIS A 477 -1.79 43.71 -24.68
CA HIS A 477 -0.34 43.65 -24.61
C HIS A 477 0.25 43.35 -26.00
N MET A 478 1.30 44.09 -26.39
CA MET A 478 2.01 43.86 -27.65
C MET A 478 2.68 42.47 -27.63
N GLY A 479 2.34 41.59 -28.57
CA GLY A 479 2.81 40.19 -28.57
C GLY A 479 1.95 39.19 -27.78
N GLY A 480 0.82 39.64 -27.22
CA GLY A 480 -0.12 38.80 -26.46
C GLY A 480 0.24 38.66 -24.98
N LEU A 481 -0.75 38.29 -24.17
CA LEU A 481 -0.59 38.03 -22.74
C LEU A 481 -0.47 36.51 -22.55
N TRP A 482 0.69 36.05 -22.10
CA TRP A 482 1.04 34.63 -22.01
C TRP A 482 1.24 34.20 -20.56
N TYR A 483 0.77 33.01 -20.23
CA TYR A 483 0.85 32.42 -18.89
C TYR A 483 1.48 31.03 -18.93
N HIS A 484 2.23 30.69 -17.89
CA HIS A 484 2.65 29.31 -17.61
C HIS A 484 2.64 29.05 -16.10
N VAL A 485 2.62 27.77 -15.74
CA VAL A 485 2.70 27.32 -14.35
C VAL A 485 4.02 26.57 -14.16
N ARG A 486 4.74 26.92 -13.11
CA ARG A 486 5.99 26.30 -12.69
C ARG A 486 5.75 25.46 -11.45
N ALA A 487 6.10 24.18 -11.47
CA ALA A 487 6.22 23.39 -10.25
C ALA A 487 7.61 23.59 -9.63
N VAL A 488 7.69 23.68 -8.30
CA VAL A 488 8.96 23.74 -7.55
C VAL A 488 8.97 22.68 -6.46
N ASP A 489 10.04 21.91 -6.37
CA ASP A 489 10.23 20.87 -5.35
C ASP A 489 11.13 21.33 -4.18
N ALA A 490 11.21 20.49 -3.15
CA ALA A 490 11.99 20.76 -1.94
C ALA A 490 13.51 20.86 -2.17
N ALA A 491 14.00 20.38 -3.32
CA ALA A 491 15.40 20.54 -3.73
C ALA A 491 15.61 21.84 -4.54
N GLY A 492 14.56 22.63 -4.78
CA GLY A 492 14.61 23.86 -5.57
C GLY A 492 14.64 23.63 -7.07
N ARG A 493 14.39 22.41 -7.55
CA ARG A 493 14.26 22.12 -8.99
C ARG A 493 12.93 22.67 -9.50
N THR A 494 12.87 22.99 -10.78
CA THR A 494 11.69 23.58 -11.42
C THR A 494 11.27 22.80 -12.66
N ALA A 495 9.96 22.73 -12.92
CA ALA A 495 9.41 22.19 -14.16
C ALA A 495 8.24 23.06 -14.63
N ASP A 496 8.33 23.57 -15.86
CA ASP A 496 7.40 24.55 -16.44
C ASP A 496 6.43 23.92 -17.42
N THR A 497 5.17 24.35 -17.40
CA THR A 497 4.24 24.07 -18.49
C THR A 497 4.63 24.83 -19.76
N LEU A 498 4.13 24.40 -20.91
CA LEU A 498 4.13 25.26 -22.10
C LEU A 498 3.34 26.53 -21.82
N SER A 499 3.82 27.66 -22.35
CA SER A 499 3.12 28.93 -22.24
C SER A 499 1.86 28.93 -23.11
N GLN A 500 0.75 29.43 -22.57
CA GLN A 500 -0.51 29.60 -23.27
C GLN A 500 -0.95 31.06 -23.27
N ARG A 501 -1.56 31.48 -24.36
CA ARG A 501 -2.09 32.83 -24.53
C ARG A 501 -3.48 32.93 -23.89
N ALA A 502 -3.72 34.03 -23.17
CA ALA A 502 -5.01 34.35 -22.55
C ALA A 502 -6.08 34.78 -23.54
#